data_AF-A0AAV0LKR4-F1
#
_entry.id   AF-A0AAV0LKR4-F1
#
_cell.length_a   1.000
_cell.length_b   1.000
_cell.length_c   1.000
_cell.angle_alpha   90.00
_cell.angle_beta   90.00
_cell.angle_gamma   90.00
#
_symmetry.space_group_name_H-M   'P 1'
#
loop_
_entity.id
_entity.type
_entity.pdbx_description
1 polymer ?
#
loop_
_entity_poly.entity_id
_entity_poly.type
_entity_poly.pdbx_seq_one_letter_code
_entity_poly.pdbx_strand_id
1 'polypeptide(L)'
;PLSSFIIIISTIQSRLLPLIPPSRNRLASPRLAFLLLYASFLCLRRRENIFKPYHLQLRLVATTCSGKVEIMWAQPSRKNDVEAGASRPLYPMMLESPELRWSFIRKIYSIISIQLLATIAVAATVVSVRPIATFFVSSGAGLAVYIVLLVTPFIVLCPLYYYHQKHPVNYILLGIFTITIAFAVGLTCAFTSGKVILEAVILTATMVVGLTLFTFWAAKRGYDFNFLGPFLFGAVLVLMVFAFIQILFPLGKLSQTIYGCLASIIFCGYIVYDTDNLIKRYSYDEYIWAAVSLYLDIINLFLSLLTIFRAADS
;
A
#
# COMPACT_ATOMS: atom_id res chain seq x y z
N PRO A 1 -1.61 -2.54 23.64
CA PRO A 1 -0.80 -3.37 22.72
C PRO A 1 -0.29 -2.62 21.46
N LEU A 2 -1.13 -1.84 20.77
CA LEU A 2 -0.74 -0.98 19.63
C LEU A 2 0.14 0.21 20.06
N SER A 3 -0.18 0.82 21.20
CA SER A 3 0.61 1.91 21.80
C SER A 3 2.05 1.49 22.10
N SER A 4 2.25 0.30 22.62
CA SER A 4 3.58 -0.22 22.98
C SER A 4 4.48 -0.43 21.75
N PHE A 5 3.94 -0.92 20.63
CA PHE A 5 4.71 -1.11 19.40
C PHE A 5 5.02 0.21 18.68
N ILE A 6 4.08 1.16 18.67
CA ILE A 6 4.31 2.52 18.13
C ILE A 6 5.37 3.25 18.96
N ILE A 7 5.35 3.11 20.28
CA ILE A 7 6.38 3.66 21.17
C ILE A 7 7.72 2.98 20.90
N ILE A 8 7.77 1.65 20.74
CA ILE A 8 9.02 0.93 20.43
C ILE A 8 9.59 1.39 19.09
N ILE A 9 8.79 1.49 18.03
CA ILE A 9 9.28 1.95 16.71
C ILE A 9 9.66 3.44 16.73
N SER A 10 8.88 4.29 17.40
CA SER A 10 9.22 5.70 17.60
C SER A 10 10.49 5.88 18.44
N THR A 11 10.75 4.96 19.38
CA THR A 11 11.94 4.95 20.24
C THR A 11 13.16 4.42 19.50
N ILE A 12 12.98 3.41 18.65
CA ILE A 12 13.99 2.90 17.73
C ILE A 12 14.37 4.03 16.74
N GLN A 13 13.38 4.72 16.18
CA GLN A 13 13.61 5.82 15.24
C GLN A 13 14.28 7.04 15.89
N SER A 14 13.92 7.40 17.12
CA SER A 14 14.53 8.54 17.84
C SER A 14 15.94 8.24 18.36
N ARG A 15 16.27 6.97 18.63
CA ARG A 15 17.59 6.55 19.12
C ARG A 15 18.58 6.13 18.02
N LEU A 16 18.11 5.60 16.88
CA LEU A 16 18.99 5.16 15.79
C LEU A 16 19.35 6.26 14.77
N LEU A 17 18.49 7.27 14.56
CA LEU A 17 18.81 8.40 13.68
C LEU A 17 20.17 9.09 13.97
N PRO A 18 20.55 9.34 15.24
CA PRO A 18 21.83 9.99 15.56
C PRO A 18 23.05 9.05 15.52
N LEU A 19 22.87 7.74 15.35
CA LEU A 19 23.97 6.75 15.31
C LEU A 19 24.49 6.45 13.90
N ILE A 20 23.88 7.03 12.86
CA ILE A 20 24.28 6.81 11.47
C ILE A 20 25.47 7.74 11.15
N PRO A 21 26.68 7.20 10.90
CA PRO A 21 27.84 8.03 10.61
C PRO A 21 27.66 8.80 9.29
N PRO A 22 28.13 10.06 9.22
CA PRO A 22 27.94 10.93 8.05
C PRO A 22 28.93 10.59 6.93
N SER A 23 29.03 9.33 6.49
CA SER A 23 29.95 8.94 5.42
C SER A 23 29.24 8.79 4.07
N ARG A 24 29.64 9.66 3.13
CA ARG A 24 29.57 9.69 1.64
C ARG A 24 28.40 9.11 0.82
N ASN A 25 27.41 8.42 1.39
CA ASN A 25 26.19 7.92 0.74
C ASN A 25 24.93 8.47 1.42
N ARG A 26 24.89 9.81 1.58
CA ARG A 26 23.87 10.59 2.31
C ARG A 26 22.40 10.40 1.89
N LEU A 27 22.12 9.58 0.88
CA LEU A 27 20.78 9.43 0.30
C LEU A 27 20.26 7.99 0.14
N ALA A 28 21.08 6.99 0.48
CA ALA A 28 20.64 5.59 0.50
C ALA A 28 19.93 5.23 1.82
N SER A 29 20.37 5.80 2.95
CA SER A 29 19.79 5.60 4.29
C SER A 29 18.35 6.15 4.49
N PRO A 30 17.95 7.31 3.94
CA PRO A 30 16.59 7.82 4.14
C PRO A 30 15.50 7.14 3.30
N ARG A 31 15.85 6.50 2.17
CA ARG A 31 14.92 5.75 1.30
C ARG A 31 14.47 4.45 1.95
N LEU A 32 15.40 3.74 2.59
CA LEU A 32 15.09 2.52 3.36
C LEU A 32 14.38 2.83 4.67
N ALA A 33 14.69 3.93 5.35
CA ALA A 33 13.96 4.35 6.56
C ALA A 33 12.48 4.60 6.26
N PHE A 34 12.15 5.22 5.12
CA PHE A 34 10.78 5.38 4.65
C PHE A 34 10.12 4.03 4.32
N LEU A 35 10.79 3.16 3.56
CA LEU A 35 10.32 1.80 3.24
C LEU A 35 10.11 0.92 4.48
N LEU A 36 10.96 1.04 5.50
CA LEU A 36 10.87 0.31 6.76
C LEU A 36 9.76 0.82 7.67
N LEU A 37 9.62 2.14 7.80
CA LEU A 37 8.54 2.75 8.56
C LEU A 37 7.19 2.50 7.90
N TYR A 38 7.17 2.48 6.57
CA TYR A 38 5.98 2.22 5.78
C TYR A 38 5.63 0.73 5.72
N ALA A 39 6.61 -0.18 5.64
CA ALA A 39 6.41 -1.62 5.82
C ALA A 39 5.90 -1.92 7.23
N SER A 40 6.40 -1.20 8.24
CA SER A 40 5.88 -1.25 9.61
C SER A 40 4.42 -0.79 9.68
N PHE A 41 4.05 0.26 8.93
CA PHE A 41 2.67 0.73 8.83
C PHE A 41 1.74 -0.24 8.09
N LEU A 42 2.17 -0.82 6.96
CA LEU A 42 1.45 -1.87 6.24
C LEU A 42 1.26 -3.11 7.12
N CYS A 43 2.28 -3.47 7.92
CA CYS A 43 2.23 -4.56 8.89
C CYS A 43 1.26 -4.25 10.05
N LEU A 44 1.21 -3.00 10.53
CA LEU A 44 0.24 -2.53 11.53
C LEU A 44 -1.20 -2.51 10.98
N ARG A 45 -1.41 -2.05 9.74
CA ARG A 45 -2.71 -1.90 9.08
C ARG A 45 -3.31 -3.24 8.64
N ARG A 46 -2.50 -4.19 8.14
CA ARG A 46 -3.00 -5.52 7.73
C ARG A 46 -3.34 -6.44 8.88
N ARG A 47 -2.88 -6.14 10.12
CA ARG A 47 -3.33 -6.86 11.32
C ARG A 47 -4.84 -6.72 11.55
N GLU A 48 -5.44 -5.56 11.23
CA GLU A 48 -6.91 -5.35 11.34
C GLU A 48 -7.71 -6.04 10.23
N ASN A 49 -7.24 -5.99 8.97
CA ASN A 49 -7.95 -6.61 7.84
C ASN A 49 -7.76 -8.13 7.74
N ILE A 50 -6.60 -8.67 8.14
CA ILE A 50 -6.37 -10.12 8.20
C ILE A 50 -7.20 -10.73 9.33
N PHE A 51 -7.30 -10.08 10.50
CA PHE A 51 -8.08 -10.61 11.62
C PHE A 51 -9.58 -10.31 11.55
N LYS A 52 -10.07 -9.35 10.75
CA LYS A 52 -11.52 -9.13 10.55
C LYS A 52 -12.30 -10.42 10.19
N PRO A 53 -11.87 -11.25 9.22
CA PRO A 53 -12.55 -12.51 8.92
C PRO A 53 -12.38 -13.58 10.01
N TYR A 54 -11.23 -13.63 10.71
CA TYR A 54 -11.02 -14.58 11.80
C TYR A 54 -11.76 -14.18 13.09
N HIS A 55 -11.93 -12.88 13.38
CA HIS A 55 -12.72 -12.39 14.51
C HIS A 55 -14.22 -12.60 14.30
N LEU A 56 -14.71 -12.53 13.06
CA LEU A 56 -16.10 -12.87 12.75
C LEU A 56 -16.34 -14.39 12.93
N GLN A 57 -15.37 -15.21 12.50
CA GLN A 57 -15.39 -16.66 12.74
C GLN A 57 -15.24 -17.01 14.23
N LEU A 58 -14.40 -16.31 14.99
CA LEU A 58 -14.27 -16.48 16.45
C LEU A 58 -15.51 -16.00 17.22
N ARG A 59 -16.21 -14.95 16.74
CA ARG A 59 -17.53 -14.57 17.29
C ARG A 59 -18.57 -15.65 17.02
N LEU A 60 -18.58 -16.23 15.82
CA LEU A 60 -19.43 -17.38 15.46
C LEU A 60 -19.14 -18.60 16.34
N VAL A 61 -17.85 -18.93 16.57
CA VAL A 61 -17.41 -20.03 17.43
C VAL A 61 -17.72 -19.76 18.91
N ALA A 62 -17.58 -18.51 19.38
CA ALA A 62 -17.93 -18.12 20.74
C ALA A 62 -19.46 -18.16 20.97
N THR A 63 -20.29 -17.85 19.97
CA THR A 63 -21.74 -18.03 20.05
C THR A 63 -22.16 -19.51 20.08
N THR A 64 -21.41 -20.41 19.46
CA THR A 64 -21.66 -21.87 19.59
C THR A 64 -21.35 -22.44 20.98
N CYS A 65 -20.46 -21.80 21.76
CA CYS A 65 -20.21 -22.20 23.15
C CYS A 65 -21.26 -21.67 24.15
N SER A 66 -22.17 -20.77 23.72
CA SER A 66 -23.23 -20.19 24.54
C SER A 66 -24.62 -20.61 24.04
N GLY A 67 -24.84 -21.93 23.91
CA GLY A 67 -26.15 -22.58 24.08
C GLY A 67 -27.40 -22.02 23.39
N LYS A 68 -27.31 -21.20 22.33
CA LYS A 68 -28.45 -20.78 21.52
C LYS A 68 -28.22 -21.19 20.06
N VAL A 69 -28.63 -22.41 19.78
CA VAL A 69 -28.79 -22.94 18.43
C VAL A 69 -30.08 -22.36 17.87
N GLU A 70 -29.99 -21.24 17.15
CA GLU A 70 -31.03 -20.84 16.21
C GLU A 70 -30.46 -21.03 14.80
N ILE A 71 -30.54 -22.27 14.31
CA ILE A 71 -30.24 -22.61 12.92
C ILE A 71 -31.40 -22.06 12.10
N MET A 72 -31.34 -20.78 11.76
CA MET A 72 -32.22 -20.20 10.77
C MET A 72 -31.47 -20.19 9.45
N TRP A 73 -31.54 -21.31 8.72
CA TRP A 73 -31.36 -21.30 7.27
C TRP A 73 -32.55 -20.58 6.63
N ALA A 74 -32.64 -19.27 6.83
CA ALA A 74 -33.50 -18.43 6.00
C ALA A 74 -32.77 -18.21 4.67
N GLN A 75 -32.91 -19.18 3.76
CA GLN A 75 -32.80 -18.90 2.34
C GLN A 75 -33.83 -17.79 2.05
N PRO A 76 -33.44 -16.57 1.63
CA PRO A 76 -34.43 -15.59 1.24
C PRO A 76 -35.14 -16.19 0.03
N SER A 77 -36.43 -16.44 0.19
CA SER A 77 -37.29 -16.93 -0.89
C SER A 77 -37.13 -16.00 -2.09
N ARG A 78 -36.62 -16.58 -3.17
CA ARG A 78 -36.34 -15.94 -4.45
C ARG A 78 -37.66 -15.44 -5.03
N LYS A 79 -38.00 -14.17 -4.78
CA LYS A 79 -38.91 -13.44 -5.67
C LYS A 79 -38.13 -13.15 -6.94
N ASN A 80 -38.44 -13.89 -8.00
CA ASN A 80 -38.01 -13.55 -9.34
C ASN A 80 -38.77 -12.29 -9.75
N ASP A 81 -38.17 -11.13 -9.51
CA ASP A 81 -38.64 -9.88 -10.09
C ASP A 81 -38.39 -9.95 -11.60
N VAL A 82 -39.43 -10.26 -12.35
CA VAL A 82 -39.39 -10.57 -13.79
C VAL A 82 -38.95 -9.38 -14.64
N GLU A 83 -38.93 -8.17 -14.06
CA GLU A 83 -38.49 -6.92 -14.67
C GLU A 83 -37.00 -6.61 -14.47
N ALA A 84 -36.33 -7.31 -13.54
CA ALA A 84 -34.88 -7.25 -13.40
C ALA A 84 -34.25 -8.26 -14.37
N GLY A 85 -34.04 -7.84 -15.61
CA GLY A 85 -33.41 -8.66 -16.66
C GLY A 85 -32.25 -9.48 -16.11
N ALA A 86 -32.28 -10.79 -16.38
CA ALA A 86 -31.45 -11.87 -15.80
C ALA A 86 -30.02 -11.47 -15.43
N SER A 87 -29.86 -10.79 -14.30
CA SER A 87 -28.58 -10.31 -13.80
C SER A 87 -27.95 -11.44 -13.03
N ARG A 88 -27.35 -12.41 -13.74
CA ARG A 88 -26.46 -13.37 -13.10
C ARG A 88 -25.43 -12.57 -12.30
N PRO A 89 -25.23 -12.85 -11.00
CA PRO A 89 -24.24 -12.12 -10.22
C PRO A 89 -22.88 -12.29 -10.90
N LEU A 90 -22.22 -11.18 -11.22
CA LEU A 90 -20.93 -11.21 -11.93
C LEU A 90 -19.84 -11.95 -11.13
N TYR A 91 -20.01 -11.98 -9.80
CA TYR A 91 -19.17 -12.71 -8.86
C TYR A 91 -20.04 -13.67 -8.04
N PRO A 92 -19.73 -14.99 -8.01
CA PRO A 92 -20.60 -16.01 -7.42
C PRO A 92 -20.79 -15.90 -5.88
N MET A 93 -19.98 -15.09 -5.19
CA MET A 93 -20.07 -14.85 -3.74
C MET A 93 -20.76 -13.52 -3.35
N MET A 94 -21.27 -12.75 -4.31
CA MET A 94 -21.87 -11.44 -4.04
C MET A 94 -23.39 -11.52 -3.90
N LEU A 95 -23.91 -11.07 -2.75
CA LEU A 95 -25.35 -10.93 -2.47
C LEU A 95 -25.94 -9.59 -2.95
N GLU A 96 -25.10 -8.66 -3.42
CA GLU A 96 -25.49 -7.30 -3.85
C GLU A 96 -25.61 -7.19 -5.37
N SER A 97 -26.35 -6.17 -5.86
CA SER A 97 -26.49 -5.93 -7.29
C SER A 97 -25.13 -5.60 -7.94
N PRO A 98 -24.82 -6.19 -9.12
CA PRO A 98 -23.52 -6.04 -9.76
C PRO A 98 -23.22 -4.58 -10.17
N GLU A 99 -24.24 -3.78 -10.44
CA GLU A 99 -24.12 -2.40 -10.92
C GLU A 99 -23.55 -1.45 -9.86
N LEU A 100 -23.96 -1.61 -8.60
CA LEU A 100 -23.45 -0.80 -7.48
C LEU A 100 -21.96 -1.09 -7.26
N ARG A 101 -21.57 -2.37 -7.34
CA ARG A 101 -20.17 -2.83 -7.21
C ARG A 101 -19.27 -2.22 -8.28
N TRP A 102 -19.69 -2.25 -9.53
CA TRP A 102 -18.91 -1.65 -10.63
C TRP A 102 -18.77 -0.14 -10.47
N SER A 103 -19.77 0.54 -9.92
CA SER A 103 -19.69 1.97 -9.64
C SER A 103 -18.71 2.28 -8.51
N PHE A 104 -18.69 1.45 -7.45
CA PHE A 104 -17.70 1.52 -6.38
C PHE A 104 -16.27 1.28 -6.86
N ILE A 105 -16.07 0.22 -7.64
CA ILE A 105 -14.76 -0.14 -8.20
C ILE A 105 -14.25 1.01 -9.09
N ARG A 106 -15.08 1.51 -10.01
CA ARG A 106 -14.72 2.67 -10.87
C ARG A 106 -14.31 3.88 -10.04
N LYS A 107 -15.03 4.19 -8.96
CA LYS A 107 -14.68 5.31 -8.06
C LYS A 107 -13.29 5.14 -7.45
N ILE A 108 -12.94 3.94 -6.98
CA ILE A 108 -11.63 3.67 -6.37
C ILE A 108 -10.51 3.83 -7.41
N TYR A 109 -10.66 3.23 -8.59
CA TYR A 109 -9.65 3.35 -9.64
C TYR A 109 -9.51 4.79 -10.14
N SER A 110 -10.60 5.57 -10.23
CA SER A 110 -10.50 7.00 -10.55
C SER A 110 -9.70 7.79 -9.50
N ILE A 111 -9.90 7.51 -8.20
CA ILE A 111 -9.12 8.12 -7.13
C ILE A 111 -7.63 7.76 -7.27
N ILE A 112 -7.33 6.48 -7.50
CA ILE A 112 -5.95 6.00 -7.66
C ILE A 112 -5.29 6.63 -8.90
N SER A 113 -5.99 6.72 -10.03
CA SER A 113 -5.46 7.38 -11.23
C SER A 113 -5.08 8.83 -10.94
N ILE A 114 -5.92 9.58 -10.23
CA ILE A 114 -5.60 10.96 -9.82
C ILE A 114 -4.38 10.98 -8.89
N GLN A 115 -4.27 10.04 -7.95
CA GLN A 115 -3.12 9.96 -7.04
C GLN A 115 -1.83 9.68 -7.80
N LEU A 116 -1.84 8.75 -8.75
CA LEU A 116 -0.67 8.42 -9.58
C LEU A 116 -0.28 9.59 -10.48
N LEU A 117 -1.24 10.28 -11.09
CA LEU A 117 -0.98 11.48 -11.90
C LEU A 117 -0.36 12.60 -11.04
N ALA A 118 -0.90 12.85 -9.84
CA ALA A 118 -0.32 13.80 -8.90
C ALA A 118 1.12 13.40 -8.52
N THR A 119 1.37 12.11 -8.30
CA THR A 119 2.71 11.60 -8.01
C THR A 119 3.68 11.82 -9.15
N ILE A 120 3.26 11.56 -10.39
CA ILE A 120 4.07 11.82 -11.58
C ILE A 120 4.37 13.32 -11.72
N ALA A 121 3.36 14.18 -11.55
CA ALA A 121 3.52 15.62 -11.68
C ALA A 121 4.49 16.20 -10.64
N VAL A 122 4.34 15.81 -9.37
CA VAL A 122 5.26 16.22 -8.30
C VAL A 122 6.66 15.66 -8.54
N ALA A 123 6.79 14.37 -8.87
CA ALA A 123 8.08 13.76 -9.14
C ALA A 123 8.81 14.41 -10.32
N ALA A 124 8.11 14.69 -11.42
CA ALA A 124 8.65 15.38 -12.58
C ALA A 124 9.13 16.80 -12.23
N THR A 125 8.37 17.52 -11.40
CA THR A 125 8.76 18.86 -10.91
C THR A 125 10.03 18.79 -10.06
N VAL A 126 10.10 17.85 -9.12
CA VAL A 126 11.26 17.67 -8.23
C VAL A 126 12.51 17.25 -9.01
N VAL A 127 12.37 16.42 -10.05
CA VAL A 127 13.49 16.00 -10.91
C VAL A 127 13.96 17.16 -11.81
N SER A 128 13.03 17.96 -12.34
CA SER A 128 13.35 19.07 -13.25
C SER A 128 14.05 20.23 -12.52
N VAL A 129 13.63 20.53 -11.29
CA VAL A 129 14.18 21.62 -10.49
C VAL A 129 15.29 21.08 -9.57
N ARG A 130 16.49 20.92 -10.12
CA ARG A 130 17.69 20.45 -9.39
C ARG A 130 17.96 21.18 -8.05
N PRO A 131 17.73 22.50 -7.91
CA PRO A 131 17.90 23.21 -6.64
C PRO A 131 17.11 22.60 -5.47
N ILE A 132 15.94 22.02 -5.75
CA ILE A 132 15.10 21.37 -4.74
C ILE A 132 15.89 20.20 -4.13
N ALA A 133 16.36 19.26 -4.95
CA ALA A 133 17.08 18.09 -4.48
C ALA A 133 18.40 18.46 -3.77
N THR A 134 19.13 19.46 -4.26
CA THR A 134 20.37 19.93 -3.62
C THR A 134 20.11 20.60 -2.27
N PHE A 135 19.00 21.33 -2.11
CA PHE A 135 18.63 21.95 -0.84
C PHE A 135 18.42 20.89 0.26
N PHE A 136 17.77 19.77 -0.07
CA PHE A 136 17.54 18.66 0.84
C PHE A 136 18.81 17.97 1.34
N VAL A 137 19.88 17.96 0.53
CA VAL A 137 21.15 17.28 0.86
C VAL A 137 22.18 18.22 1.47
N SER A 138 22.20 19.48 1.04
CA SER A 138 23.26 20.43 1.40
C SER A 138 22.95 21.24 2.66
N SER A 139 21.68 21.38 3.04
CA SER A 139 21.27 22.24 4.15
C SER A 139 20.68 21.42 5.31
N GLY A 140 21.00 21.82 6.55
CA GLY A 140 20.38 21.23 7.75
C GLY A 140 18.86 21.44 7.78
N ALA A 141 18.39 22.58 7.28
CA ALA A 141 16.97 22.85 7.11
C ALA A 141 16.31 21.89 6.11
N GLY A 142 16.99 21.55 5.01
CA GLY A 142 16.54 20.56 4.04
C GLY A 142 16.38 19.17 4.65
N LEU A 143 17.34 18.72 5.45
CA LEU A 143 17.22 17.45 6.19
C LEU A 143 16.04 17.46 7.18
N ALA A 144 15.79 18.58 7.86
CA ALA A 144 14.64 18.71 8.75
C ALA A 144 13.31 18.62 7.98
N VAL A 145 13.17 19.33 6.85
CA VAL A 145 11.98 19.25 5.99
C VAL A 145 11.79 17.84 5.44
N TYR A 146 12.88 17.14 5.08
CA TYR A 146 12.82 15.76 4.66
C TYR A 146 12.25 14.84 5.75
N ILE A 147 12.73 14.97 6.99
CA ILE A 147 12.21 14.19 8.12
C ILE A 147 10.72 14.48 8.34
N VAL A 148 10.31 15.74 8.26
CA VAL A 148 8.89 16.11 8.35
C VAL A 148 8.08 15.42 7.24
N LEU A 149 8.53 15.47 5.99
CA LEU A 149 7.89 14.77 4.87
C LEU A 149 7.78 13.25 5.08
N LEU A 150 8.72 12.62 5.78
CA LEU A 150 8.60 11.18 6.09
C LEU A 150 7.58 10.89 7.19
N VAL A 151 7.42 11.79 8.16
CA VAL A 151 6.52 11.59 9.32
C VAL A 151 5.10 12.02 9.00
N THR A 152 4.90 13.02 8.14
CA THR A 152 3.59 13.57 7.78
C THR A 152 2.57 12.50 7.30
N PRO A 153 2.90 11.50 6.46
CA PRO A 153 1.92 10.50 6.04
C PRO A 153 1.33 9.73 7.23
N PHE A 154 2.15 9.42 8.24
CA PHE A 154 1.71 8.75 9.48
C PHE A 154 0.79 9.63 10.30
N ILE A 155 1.13 10.92 10.42
CA ILE A 155 0.29 11.90 11.12
C ILE A 155 -1.06 12.03 10.41
N VAL A 156 -1.09 12.04 9.07
CA VAL A 156 -2.31 12.18 8.26
C VAL A 156 -3.16 10.90 8.26
N LEU A 157 -2.55 9.73 8.44
CA LEU A 157 -3.28 8.45 8.53
C LEU A 157 -4.17 8.36 9.77
N CYS A 158 -3.76 8.95 10.91
CA CYS A 158 -4.56 9.00 12.13
C CYS A 158 -5.93 9.70 11.95
N PRO A 159 -6.00 10.97 11.51
CA PRO A 159 -7.27 11.62 11.22
C PRO A 159 -7.97 10.97 10.03
N LEU A 160 -7.26 10.45 9.02
CA LEU A 160 -7.90 9.75 7.92
C LEU A 160 -8.70 8.53 8.40
N TYR A 161 -8.23 7.82 9.43
CA TYR A 161 -8.96 6.71 10.05
C TYR A 161 -10.30 7.14 10.64
N TYR A 162 -10.33 8.26 11.36
CA TYR A 162 -11.55 8.77 11.97
C TYR A 162 -12.48 9.48 10.96
N TYR A 163 -11.90 10.19 9.98
CA TYR A 163 -12.62 11.06 9.05
C TYR A 163 -12.87 10.44 7.67
N HIS A 164 -12.59 9.15 7.44
CA HIS A 164 -12.72 8.53 6.11
C HIS A 164 -14.14 8.61 5.49
N GLN A 165 -15.17 8.64 6.34
CA GLN A 165 -16.59 8.74 5.92
C GLN A 165 -17.09 10.18 5.79
N LYS A 166 -16.34 11.18 6.29
CA LYS A 166 -16.78 12.58 6.30
C LYS A 166 -16.29 13.33 5.07
N HIS A 167 -17.21 13.65 4.18
CA HIS A 167 -16.97 14.55 3.04
C HIS A 167 -17.01 16.02 3.48
N PRO A 168 -16.14 16.91 2.93
CA PRO A 168 -15.06 16.67 1.97
C PRO A 168 -13.68 16.38 2.61
N VAL A 169 -13.62 16.32 3.95
CA VAL A 169 -12.37 16.20 4.71
C VAL A 169 -11.57 14.96 4.31
N ASN A 170 -12.23 13.85 3.99
CA ASN A 170 -11.59 12.62 3.52
C ASN A 170 -10.70 12.83 2.28
N TYR A 171 -11.16 13.58 1.28
CA TYR A 171 -10.38 13.84 0.06
C TYR A 171 -9.24 14.82 0.29
N ILE A 172 -9.41 15.80 1.20
CA ILE A 172 -8.34 16.73 1.56
C ILE A 172 -7.21 15.97 2.26
N LEU A 173 -7.54 15.14 3.26
CA LEU A 173 -6.56 14.31 3.96
C LEU A 173 -5.89 13.33 2.99
N LEU A 174 -6.64 12.74 2.06
CA LEU A 174 -6.10 11.88 1.01
C LEU A 174 -5.14 12.63 0.08
N GLY A 175 -5.47 13.86 -0.29
CA GLY A 175 -4.63 14.73 -1.10
C GLY A 175 -3.30 15.06 -0.41
N ILE A 176 -3.35 15.48 0.85
CA ILE A 176 -2.15 15.75 1.66
C ILE A 176 -1.28 14.49 1.73
N PHE A 177 -1.89 13.35 2.06
CA PHE A 177 -1.20 12.05 2.11
C PHE A 177 -0.50 11.71 0.78
N THR A 178 -1.20 11.90 -0.33
CA THR A 178 -0.68 11.62 -1.68
C THR A 178 0.49 12.54 -2.02
N ILE A 179 0.34 13.85 -1.84
CA ILE A 179 1.37 14.84 -2.16
C ILE A 179 2.63 14.61 -1.33
N THR A 180 2.49 14.30 -0.04
CA THR A 180 3.65 14.01 0.81
C THR A 180 4.42 12.77 0.33
N ILE A 181 3.72 11.68 0.00
CA ILE A 181 4.36 10.49 -0.57
C ILE A 181 4.98 10.81 -1.93
N ALA A 182 4.28 11.57 -2.77
CA ALA A 182 4.76 11.98 -4.07
C ALA A 182 6.07 12.77 -4.01
N PHE A 183 6.22 13.66 -3.02
CA PHE A 183 7.47 14.37 -2.77
C PHE A 183 8.61 13.42 -2.37
N ALA A 184 8.35 12.46 -1.47
CA ALA A 184 9.35 11.45 -1.08
C ALA A 184 9.80 10.58 -2.27
N VAL A 185 8.86 10.18 -3.13
CA VAL A 185 9.14 9.46 -4.38
C VAL A 185 9.88 10.35 -5.37
N GLY A 186 9.51 11.62 -5.51
CA GLY A 186 10.18 12.60 -6.38
C GLY A 186 11.64 12.83 -5.98
N LEU A 187 11.92 12.97 -4.68
CA LEU A 187 13.29 13.04 -4.17
C LEU A 187 14.07 11.75 -4.40
N THR A 188 13.40 10.60 -4.42
CA THR A 188 14.02 9.33 -4.80
C THR A 188 14.37 9.31 -6.30
N CYS A 189 13.52 9.90 -7.14
CA CYS A 189 13.78 10.00 -8.57
C CYS A 189 14.87 11.03 -8.90
N ALA A 190 15.00 12.12 -8.13
CA ALA A 190 15.95 13.20 -8.42
C ALA A 190 17.44 12.78 -8.45
N PHE A 191 17.80 11.65 -7.85
CA PHE A 191 19.16 11.10 -7.85
C PHE A 191 19.27 9.81 -8.65
N THR A 192 18.35 9.59 -9.59
CA THR A 192 18.32 8.42 -10.47
C THR A 192 18.29 8.91 -11.92
N SER A 193 18.92 8.18 -12.83
CA SER A 193 18.92 8.48 -14.26
C SER A 193 17.50 8.49 -14.83
N GLY A 194 17.18 9.48 -15.67
CA GLY A 194 15.85 9.61 -16.30
C GLY A 194 15.43 8.36 -17.09
N LYS A 195 16.40 7.70 -17.75
CA LYS A 195 16.19 6.44 -18.48
C LYS A 195 15.70 5.32 -17.54
N VAL A 196 16.40 5.11 -16.43
CA VAL A 196 16.05 4.12 -15.40
C VAL A 196 14.67 4.39 -14.79
N ILE A 197 14.33 5.66 -14.59
CA ILE A 197 12.99 6.05 -14.09
C ILE A 197 11.91 5.65 -15.10
N LEU A 198 12.12 5.96 -16.38
CA LEU A 198 11.15 5.64 -17.43
C LEU A 198 10.95 4.12 -17.58
N GLU A 199 12.03 3.33 -17.55
CA GLU A 199 11.98 1.87 -17.57
C GLU A 199 11.18 1.32 -16.37
N ALA A 200 11.43 1.84 -15.16
CA ALA A 200 10.70 1.45 -13.96
C ALA A 200 9.20 1.79 -14.02
N VAL A 201 8.84 2.98 -14.54
CA VAL A 201 7.44 3.39 -14.71
C VAL A 201 6.71 2.49 -15.70
N ILE A 202 7.30 2.21 -16.87
CA ILE A 202 6.69 1.36 -17.90
C ILE A 202 6.44 -0.05 -17.36
N LEU A 203 7.43 -0.63 -16.67
CA LEU A 203 7.29 -1.97 -16.11
C LEU A 203 6.24 -2.01 -14.98
N THR A 204 6.21 -0.98 -14.12
CA THR A 204 5.21 -0.89 -13.05
C THR A 204 3.80 -0.80 -13.63
N ALA A 205 3.59 0.07 -14.63
CA ALA A 205 2.29 0.22 -15.29
C ALA A 205 1.83 -1.11 -15.91
N THR A 206 2.75 -1.80 -16.59
CA THR A 206 2.48 -3.12 -17.20
C THR A 206 2.06 -4.15 -16.15
N MET A 207 2.80 -4.24 -15.03
CA MET A 207 2.50 -5.18 -13.94
C MET A 207 1.18 -4.84 -13.25
N VAL A 208 0.92 -3.56 -12.94
CA VAL A 208 -0.31 -3.14 -12.27
C VAL A 208 -1.52 -3.46 -13.14
N VAL A 209 -1.49 -3.11 -14.43
CA VAL A 209 -2.59 -3.39 -15.36
C VAL A 209 -2.76 -4.89 -15.57
N GLY A 210 -1.67 -5.62 -15.83
CA GLY A 210 -1.71 -7.07 -16.08
C GLY A 210 -2.25 -7.86 -14.88
N LEU A 211 -1.74 -7.57 -13.67
CA LEU A 211 -2.18 -8.24 -12.44
C LEU A 211 -3.61 -7.88 -12.08
N THR A 212 -4.02 -6.62 -12.28
CA THR A 212 -5.40 -6.19 -12.06
C THR A 212 -6.37 -6.92 -13.00
N LEU A 213 -6.05 -7.02 -14.29
CA LEU A 213 -6.90 -7.75 -15.25
C LEU A 213 -6.98 -9.23 -14.91
N PHE A 214 -5.86 -9.83 -14.52
CA PHE A 214 -5.79 -11.22 -14.07
C PHE A 214 -6.69 -11.47 -12.85
N THR A 215 -6.66 -10.59 -11.84
CA THR A 215 -7.49 -10.75 -10.64
C THR A 215 -8.97 -10.57 -10.92
N PHE A 216 -9.36 -9.63 -11.77
CA PHE A 216 -10.75 -9.51 -12.22
C PHE A 216 -11.23 -10.79 -12.91
N TRP A 217 -10.42 -11.36 -13.79
CA TRP A 217 -10.71 -12.62 -14.46
C TRP A 217 -10.84 -13.78 -13.46
N ALA A 218 -9.90 -13.89 -12.51
CA ALA A 218 -9.89 -14.94 -11.50
C ALA A 218 -11.07 -14.81 -10.52
N ALA A 219 -11.39 -13.59 -10.08
CA ALA A 219 -12.53 -13.33 -9.21
C ALA A 219 -13.86 -13.70 -9.88
N LYS A 220 -14.03 -13.38 -11.18
CA LYS A 220 -15.22 -13.76 -11.96
C LYS A 220 -15.40 -15.28 -12.06
N ARG A 221 -14.30 -16.03 -12.06
CA ARG A 221 -14.29 -17.51 -12.05
C ARG A 221 -14.49 -18.11 -10.65
N GLY A 222 -14.50 -17.30 -9.60
CA GLY A 222 -14.68 -17.74 -8.21
C GLY A 222 -13.40 -18.21 -7.51
N TYR A 223 -12.20 -17.86 -8.02
CA TYR A 223 -10.94 -18.15 -7.32
C TYR A 223 -10.75 -17.22 -6.13
N ASP A 224 -10.54 -17.75 -4.92
CA ASP A 224 -10.31 -16.97 -3.70
C ASP A 224 -8.82 -16.87 -3.34
N PHE A 225 -8.31 -15.64 -3.16
CA PHE A 225 -6.89 -15.40 -2.83
C PHE A 225 -6.63 -15.23 -1.33
N ASN A 226 -7.55 -15.67 -0.47
CA ASN A 226 -7.44 -15.49 0.98
C ASN A 226 -6.24 -16.19 1.61
N PHE A 227 -5.85 -17.34 1.04
CA PHE A 227 -4.66 -18.09 1.44
C PHE A 227 -3.38 -17.26 1.31
N LEU A 228 -3.36 -16.28 0.42
CA LEU A 228 -2.19 -15.45 0.16
C LEU A 228 -1.92 -14.44 1.30
N GLY A 229 -2.93 -14.10 2.10
CA GLY A 229 -2.84 -13.09 3.16
C GLY A 229 -1.74 -13.35 4.20
N PRO A 230 -1.74 -14.51 4.90
CA PRO A 230 -0.71 -14.84 5.88
C PRO A 230 0.70 -14.94 5.28
N PHE A 231 0.82 -15.46 4.06
CA PHE A 231 2.10 -15.56 3.35
C PHE A 231 2.69 -14.18 3.04
N LEU A 232 1.87 -13.28 2.48
CA LEU A 232 2.30 -11.91 2.17
C LEU A 232 2.67 -11.12 3.44
N PHE A 233 1.91 -11.31 4.52
CA PHE A 233 2.22 -10.70 5.82
C PHE A 233 3.59 -11.15 6.33
N GLY A 234 3.86 -12.45 6.32
CA GLY A 234 5.17 -13.00 6.68
C GLY A 234 6.29 -12.48 5.76
N ALA A 235 6.02 -12.38 4.47
CA ALA A 235 6.99 -11.90 3.49
C ALA A 235 7.39 -10.42 3.73
N VAL A 236 6.46 -9.56 4.14
CA VAL A 236 6.77 -8.17 4.52
C VAL A 236 7.59 -8.10 5.79
N LEU A 237 7.30 -8.95 6.79
CA LEU A 237 8.12 -9.02 7.99
C LEU A 237 9.57 -9.39 7.66
N VAL A 238 9.77 -10.34 6.74
CA VAL A 238 11.12 -10.70 6.25
C VAL A 238 11.78 -9.53 5.54
N LEU A 239 11.08 -8.84 4.61
CA LEU A 239 11.61 -7.65 3.95
C LEU A 239 11.99 -6.55 4.94
N MET A 240 11.20 -6.38 6.01
CA MET A 240 11.46 -5.41 7.06
C MET A 240 12.74 -5.76 7.83
N VAL A 241 12.90 -7.01 8.25
CA VAL A 241 14.14 -7.44 8.93
C VAL A 241 15.35 -7.31 7.99
N PHE A 242 15.20 -7.70 6.73
CA PHE A 242 16.28 -7.59 5.74
C PHE A 242 16.71 -6.15 5.49
N ALA A 243 15.73 -5.23 5.37
CA ALA A 243 16.02 -3.81 5.23
C ALA A 243 16.66 -3.23 6.51
N PHE A 244 16.32 -3.71 7.71
CA PHE A 244 17.00 -3.32 8.94
C PHE A 244 18.46 -3.80 8.97
N ILE A 245 18.73 -5.02 8.52
CA ILE A 245 20.10 -5.56 8.39
C ILE A 245 20.92 -4.71 7.40
N GLN A 246 20.34 -4.33 6.25
CA GLN A 246 21.04 -3.47 5.27
C GLN A 246 21.42 -2.09 5.82
N ILE A 247 20.69 -1.58 6.81
CA ILE A 247 21.04 -0.32 7.49
C ILE A 247 22.28 -0.50 8.37
N LEU A 248 22.33 -1.57 9.15
CA LEU A 248 23.46 -1.84 10.04
C LEU A 248 24.70 -2.30 9.26
N PHE A 249 24.49 -3.06 8.19
CA PHE A 249 25.52 -3.64 7.34
C PHE A 249 25.21 -3.36 5.87
N PRO A 250 25.85 -2.36 5.22
CA PRO A 250 25.63 -2.09 3.81
C PRO A 250 26.28 -3.17 2.94
N LEU A 251 25.55 -4.24 2.64
CA LEU A 251 25.97 -5.45 1.92
C LEU A 251 26.19 -5.27 0.40
N GLY A 252 26.53 -4.06 -0.05
CA GLY A 252 26.83 -3.74 -1.44
C GLY A 252 25.64 -3.80 -2.40
N LYS A 253 25.92 -3.67 -3.71
CA LYS A 253 24.91 -3.59 -4.78
C LYS A 253 24.07 -4.87 -4.92
N LEU A 254 24.71 -6.04 -4.80
CA LEU A 254 24.05 -7.34 -4.94
C LEU A 254 22.89 -7.50 -3.94
N SER A 255 23.09 -7.06 -2.68
CA SER A 255 22.04 -7.09 -1.67
C SER A 255 20.85 -6.18 -2.01
N GLN A 256 21.10 -5.01 -2.61
CA GLN A 256 20.03 -4.10 -3.04
C GLN A 256 19.22 -4.67 -4.20
N THR A 257 19.87 -5.34 -5.15
CA THR A 257 19.18 -6.04 -6.25
C THR A 257 18.30 -7.17 -5.71
N ILE A 258 18.83 -8.01 -4.81
CA ILE A 258 18.04 -9.10 -4.18
C ILE A 258 16.84 -8.51 -3.44
N TYR A 259 17.03 -7.45 -2.66
CA TYR A 259 15.94 -6.78 -1.97
C TYR A 259 14.87 -6.28 -2.93
N GLY A 260 15.27 -5.57 -4.00
CA GLY A 260 14.35 -5.06 -5.01
C GLY A 260 13.55 -6.19 -5.68
N CYS A 261 14.22 -7.30 -6.04
CA CYS A 261 13.56 -8.46 -6.64
C CYS A 261 12.52 -9.08 -5.69
N LEU A 262 12.91 -9.39 -4.45
CA LEU A 262 12.00 -9.97 -3.45
C LEU A 262 10.83 -9.03 -3.17
N ALA A 263 11.10 -7.73 -2.98
CA ALA A 263 10.09 -6.73 -2.74
C ALA A 263 9.11 -6.62 -3.92
N SER A 264 9.60 -6.59 -5.16
CA SER A 264 8.74 -6.51 -6.35
C SER A 264 7.76 -7.68 -6.44
N ILE A 265 8.22 -8.92 -6.21
CA ILE A 265 7.36 -10.11 -6.23
C ILE A 265 6.28 -10.03 -5.14
N ILE A 266 6.67 -9.58 -3.94
CA ILE A 266 5.76 -9.45 -2.80
C ILE A 266 4.70 -8.37 -3.06
N PHE A 267 5.08 -7.20 -3.58
CA PHE A 267 4.12 -6.14 -3.91
C PHE A 267 3.23 -6.50 -5.10
N CYS A 268 3.71 -7.27 -6.08
CA CYS A 268 2.87 -7.89 -7.10
C CYS A 268 1.80 -8.81 -6.48
N GLY A 269 2.19 -9.65 -5.52
CA GLY A 269 1.25 -10.48 -4.77
C GLY A 269 0.23 -9.67 -3.96
N TYR A 270 0.64 -8.52 -3.42
CA TYR A 270 -0.28 -7.61 -2.73
C TYR A 270 -1.27 -6.93 -3.64
N ILE A 271 -0.88 -6.47 -4.84
CA ILE A 271 -1.83 -5.95 -5.83
C ILE A 271 -2.91 -6.98 -6.13
N VAL A 272 -2.53 -8.26 -6.27
CA VAL A 272 -3.47 -9.36 -6.49
C VAL A 272 -4.42 -9.52 -5.30
N TYR A 273 -3.88 -9.61 -4.09
CA TYR A 273 -4.64 -9.80 -2.86
C TYR A 273 -5.58 -8.63 -2.55
N ASP A 274 -5.10 -7.39 -2.68
CA ASP A 274 -5.89 -6.19 -2.38
C ASP A 274 -6.96 -5.95 -3.44
N THR A 275 -6.70 -6.28 -4.71
CA THR A 275 -7.72 -6.23 -5.77
C THR A 275 -8.80 -7.29 -5.54
N ASP A 276 -8.44 -8.52 -5.16
CA ASP A 276 -9.43 -9.56 -4.83
C ASP A 276 -10.31 -9.15 -3.63
N ASN A 277 -9.69 -8.60 -2.58
CA ASN A 277 -10.43 -8.08 -1.42
C ASN A 277 -11.34 -6.92 -1.82
N LEU A 278 -10.87 -5.99 -2.67
CA LEU A 278 -11.65 -4.88 -3.21
C LEU A 278 -12.88 -5.38 -3.97
N ILE A 279 -12.73 -6.44 -4.76
CA ILE A 279 -13.82 -7.04 -5.55
C ILE A 279 -14.80 -7.81 -4.67
N LYS A 280 -14.37 -8.44 -3.56
CA LYS A 280 -15.20 -9.40 -2.81
C LYS A 280 -15.62 -9.00 -1.41
N ARG A 281 -14.89 -8.11 -0.73
CA ARG A 281 -15.00 -7.93 0.74
C ARG A 281 -15.16 -6.49 1.22
N TYR A 282 -14.69 -5.50 0.47
CA TYR A 282 -14.87 -4.10 0.87
C TYR A 282 -16.33 -3.68 0.80
N SER A 283 -16.76 -2.93 1.81
CA SER A 283 -18.05 -2.23 1.83
C SER A 283 -17.97 -0.92 1.03
N TYR A 284 -19.11 -0.42 0.57
CA TYR A 284 -19.22 0.81 -0.21
C TYR A 284 -18.64 2.05 0.48
N ASP A 285 -18.58 2.07 1.81
CA ASP A 285 -18.07 3.20 2.59
C ASP A 285 -16.56 3.18 2.81
N GLU A 286 -15.89 2.06 2.51
CA GLU A 286 -14.46 1.84 2.77
C GLU A 286 -13.58 2.12 1.53
N TYR A 287 -14.10 2.84 0.51
CA TYR A 287 -13.36 3.13 -0.74
C TYR A 287 -12.07 3.94 -0.52
N ILE A 288 -12.02 4.84 0.47
CA ILE A 288 -10.80 5.60 0.80
C ILE A 288 -9.69 4.66 1.27
N TRP A 289 -10.03 3.70 2.15
CA TRP A 289 -9.08 2.73 2.66
C TRP A 289 -8.60 1.79 1.54
N ALA A 290 -9.51 1.32 0.70
CA ALA A 290 -9.15 0.52 -0.46
C ALA A 290 -8.21 1.27 -1.42
N ALA A 291 -8.52 2.55 -1.71
CA ALA A 291 -7.70 3.40 -2.58
C ALA A 291 -6.30 3.63 -2.01
N VAL A 292 -6.19 3.94 -0.71
CA VAL A 292 -4.88 4.10 -0.07
C VAL A 292 -4.09 2.81 -0.16
N SER A 293 -4.64 1.66 0.24
CA SER A 293 -3.90 0.39 0.23
C SER A 293 -3.35 0.05 -1.17
N LEU A 294 -4.19 0.15 -2.20
CA LEU A 294 -3.77 -0.17 -3.56
C LEU A 294 -2.76 0.84 -4.11
N TYR A 295 -2.92 2.14 -3.81
CA TYR A 295 -1.91 3.16 -4.14
C TYR A 295 -0.56 2.86 -3.48
N LEU A 296 -0.56 2.43 -2.22
CA LEU A 296 0.65 2.07 -1.51
C LEU A 296 1.36 0.89 -2.17
N ASP A 297 0.63 -0.17 -2.51
CA ASP A 297 1.21 -1.33 -3.18
C ASP A 297 1.84 -0.95 -4.54
N ILE A 298 1.19 -0.07 -5.31
CA ILE A 298 1.72 0.44 -6.60
C ILE A 298 3.00 1.26 -6.41
N ILE A 299 3.03 2.18 -5.44
CA ILE A 299 4.22 3.01 -5.18
C ILE A 299 5.39 2.14 -4.72
N ASN A 300 5.17 1.13 -3.88
CA ASN A 300 6.27 0.27 -3.45
C ASN A 300 6.75 -0.67 -4.55
N LEU A 301 5.86 -1.15 -5.41
CA LEU A 301 6.27 -1.87 -6.61
C LEU A 301 7.18 -0.99 -7.47
N PHE A 302 6.80 0.26 -7.72
CA PHE A 302 7.62 1.23 -8.44
C PHE A 302 8.99 1.43 -7.80
N LEU A 303 9.05 1.69 -6.49
CA LEU A 303 10.31 1.90 -5.78
C LEU A 303 11.22 0.64 -5.77
N SER A 304 10.60 -0.55 -5.73
CA SER A 304 11.32 -1.83 -5.80
C SER A 304 11.95 -2.01 -7.18
N LEU A 305 11.17 -1.80 -8.25
CA LEU A 305 11.67 -1.87 -9.63
C LEU A 305 12.74 -0.80 -9.91
N LEU A 306 12.54 0.42 -9.42
CA LEU A 306 13.53 1.49 -9.51
C LEU A 306 14.85 1.09 -8.82
N THR A 307 14.79 0.36 -7.70
CA THR A 307 15.97 -0.14 -7.00
C THR A 307 16.72 -1.19 -7.83
N ILE A 308 15.99 -2.12 -8.48
CA ILE A 308 16.58 -3.14 -9.36
C ILE A 308 17.29 -2.48 -10.55
N PHE A 309 16.59 -1.60 -11.29
CA PHE A 309 17.15 -0.98 -12.48
C PHE A 309 18.33 -0.04 -12.16
N ARG A 310 18.25 0.70 -11.05
CA ARG A 310 19.37 1.53 -10.59
C ARG A 310 20.60 0.71 -10.23
N ALA A 311 20.43 -0.50 -9.70
CA ALA A 311 21.55 -1.39 -9.42
C ALA A 311 22.13 -2.03 -10.69
N ALA A 312 21.30 -2.25 -11.72
CA ALA A 312 21.71 -2.83 -13.00
C ALA A 312 22.44 -1.83 -13.94
N ASP A 313 22.08 -0.54 -13.90
CA ASP A 313 22.66 0.51 -14.76
C ASP A 313 24.07 0.98 -14.29
N SER A 314 24.72 0.27 -13.36
CA SER A 314 25.86 0.79 -12.58
C SER A 314 27.08 -0.10 -12.47
#